data_AF-V9W136-F1
#
_entry.id   AF-V9W136-F1
#
_cell.length_a   1.000
_cell.length_b   1.000
_cell.length_c   1.000
_cell.angle_alpha   90.00
_cell.angle_beta   90.00
_cell.angle_gamma   90.00
#
_symmetry.space_group_name_H-M   'P 1'
#
loop_
_entity.id
_entity.type
_entity.pdbx_description
1 polymer ?
#
loop_
_entity_poly.entity_id
_entity_poly.type
_entity_poly.pdbx_seq_one_letter_code
_entity_poly.pdbx_strand_id
1 'polypeptide(L)'
;MNQFREFDGEVYRKVDGGGISEGDCIVYSYENIAERSIKHILSPDTLYEVLDVDDRYGEYFIIQDNNGRDYNAVNDSFTIFKRVKLRGDPEAIAFLLDKRKAEVTKLEKMLASLER
;
A
#
# COMPACT_ATOMS: atom_id res chain seq x y z
N MET A 1 7.26 -12.08 -3.70
CA MET A 1 6.56 -10.94 -3.05
C MET A 1 6.96 -9.68 -3.78
N ASN A 2 6.00 -8.87 -4.25
CA ASN A 2 6.29 -7.66 -5.02
C ASN A 2 6.95 -6.60 -4.12
N GLN A 3 8.17 -6.22 -4.47
CA GLN A 3 8.98 -5.23 -3.75
C GLN A 3 8.39 -3.82 -3.84
N PHE A 4 7.57 -3.53 -4.85
CA PHE A 4 6.95 -2.23 -5.07
C PHE A 4 5.43 -2.30 -5.06
N ARG A 5 4.81 -1.21 -4.60
CA ARG A 5 3.38 -0.95 -4.67
C ARG A 5 3.14 0.49 -5.11
N GLU A 6 1.94 0.76 -5.59
CA GLU A 6 1.49 2.12 -5.92
C GLU A 6 0.29 2.46 -5.03
N PHE A 7 0.27 3.67 -4.48
CA PHE A 7 -0.82 4.25 -3.69
C PHE A 7 -0.97 5.71 -4.09
N ASP A 8 -2.19 6.16 -4.40
CA ASP A 8 -2.48 7.54 -4.84
C ASP A 8 -1.49 8.10 -5.89
N GLY A 9 -1.12 7.28 -6.88
CA GLY A 9 -0.18 7.66 -7.95
C GLY A 9 1.30 7.68 -7.54
N GLU A 10 1.63 7.52 -6.27
CA GLU A 10 2.99 7.45 -5.74
C GLU A 10 3.50 6.00 -5.61
N VAL A 11 4.82 5.82 -5.69
CA VAL A 11 5.45 4.49 -5.60
C VAL A 11 6.08 4.29 -4.24
N TYR A 12 5.83 3.11 -3.67
CA TYR A 12 6.36 2.71 -2.39
C TYR A 12 7.12 1.39 -2.51
N ARG A 13 8.26 1.29 -1.82
CA ARG A 13 9.12 0.11 -1.79
C ARG A 13 9.03 -0.56 -0.42
N LYS A 14 8.84 -1.88 -0.40
CA LYS A 14 8.91 -2.70 0.81
C LYS A 14 10.24 -2.48 1.52
N VAL A 15 10.20 -2.28 2.83
CA VAL A 15 11.39 -2.27 3.68
C VAL A 15 11.30 -3.39 4.71
N ASP A 16 12.45 -4.00 5.03
CA ASP A 16 12.52 -5.02 6.07
C ASP A 16 12.85 -4.35 7.41
N GLY A 17 11.84 -4.26 8.28
CA GLY A 17 11.94 -3.61 9.59
C GLY A 17 12.07 -2.09 9.52
N GLY A 18 12.19 -1.48 10.69
CA GLY A 18 12.25 -0.03 10.88
C GLY A 18 10.98 0.54 11.52
N GLY A 19 11.07 1.79 11.99
CA GLY A 19 9.92 2.52 12.49
C GLY A 19 8.98 2.94 11.36
N ILE A 20 7.68 2.90 11.66
CA ILE A 20 6.64 3.51 10.86
C ILE A 20 6.65 5.03 11.09
N SER A 21 6.28 5.81 10.09
CA SER A 21 6.17 7.26 10.18
C SER A 21 5.00 7.74 9.34
N GLU A 22 4.52 8.95 9.62
CA GLU A 22 3.52 9.60 8.77
C GLU A 22 3.99 9.65 7.31
N GLY A 23 3.07 9.32 6.39
CA GLY A 23 3.33 9.23 4.95
C GLY A 23 3.98 7.92 4.47
N ASP A 24 4.37 7.01 5.37
CA ASP A 24 4.66 5.63 4.98
C ASP A 24 3.36 4.89 4.66
N CYS A 25 3.45 3.79 3.92
CA CYS A 25 2.33 2.89 3.70
C CYS A 25 2.54 1.54 4.37
N ILE A 26 1.45 0.87 4.73
CA ILE A 26 1.47 -0.47 5.32
C ILE A 26 0.50 -1.44 4.65
N VAL A 27 0.82 -2.73 4.73
CA VAL A 27 -0.06 -3.83 4.34
C VAL A 27 -0.14 -4.83 5.49
N TYR A 28 -1.34 -5.16 5.91
CA TYR A 28 -1.56 -6.23 6.90
C TYR A 28 -1.50 -7.60 6.23
N SER A 29 -0.82 -8.56 6.88
CA SER A 29 -0.83 -9.96 6.46
C SER A 29 -1.91 -10.75 7.22
N TYR A 30 -2.59 -11.65 6.51
CA TYR A 30 -3.64 -12.54 7.08
C TYR A 30 -3.16 -13.37 8.27
N GLU A 31 -1.86 -13.71 8.30
CA GLU A 31 -1.26 -14.60 9.29
C GLU A 31 -1.14 -13.96 10.68
N ASN A 32 -1.16 -12.63 10.75
CA ASN A 32 -0.84 -11.91 11.98
C ASN A 32 -1.91 -10.96 12.48
N ILE A 33 -3.04 -10.79 11.76
CA ILE A 33 -4.16 -10.03 12.33
C ILE A 33 -4.73 -10.84 13.49
N ALA A 34 -4.32 -10.48 14.71
CA ALA A 34 -4.91 -11.00 15.93
C ALA A 34 -6.43 -10.80 15.83
N GLU A 35 -7.21 -11.84 16.14
CA GLU A 35 -8.68 -11.88 15.97
C GLU A 35 -9.45 -10.74 16.68
N ARG A 36 -8.77 -9.92 17.48
CA ARG A 36 -9.36 -8.82 18.21
C ARG A 36 -9.23 -7.53 17.39
N SER A 37 -10.36 -7.15 16.78
CA SER A 37 -10.78 -5.78 16.45
C SER A 37 -10.65 -5.28 14.99
N ILE A 38 -9.71 -5.76 14.18
CA ILE A 38 -9.41 -5.10 12.88
C ILE A 38 -9.78 -5.93 11.63
N LYS A 39 -9.93 -7.25 11.78
CA LYS A 39 -10.17 -8.21 10.67
C LYS A 39 -11.46 -7.98 9.88
N HIS A 40 -12.42 -7.25 10.44
CA HIS A 40 -13.68 -6.91 9.77
C HIS A 40 -13.66 -5.57 9.03
N ILE A 41 -12.59 -4.78 9.20
CA ILE A 41 -12.53 -3.40 8.72
C ILE A 41 -11.41 -3.26 7.68
N LEU A 42 -10.24 -3.87 7.93
CA LEU A 42 -9.13 -3.81 6.99
C LEU A 42 -9.14 -5.01 6.05
N SER A 43 -8.91 -4.70 4.78
CA SER A 43 -8.74 -5.69 3.73
C SER A 43 -7.27 -6.08 3.65
N PRO A 44 -6.96 -7.37 3.69
CA PRO A 44 -5.60 -7.87 3.52
C PRO A 44 -5.11 -7.58 2.10
N ASP A 45 -3.80 -7.49 1.96
CA ASP A 45 -3.12 -7.04 0.73
C ASP A 45 -3.51 -5.63 0.24
N THR A 46 -4.37 -4.93 0.98
CA THR A 46 -4.68 -3.52 0.74
C THR A 46 -3.58 -2.67 1.37
N LEU A 47 -3.14 -1.68 0.61
CA LEU A 47 -2.16 -0.71 1.03
C LEU A 47 -2.89 0.46 1.69
N TYR A 48 -2.38 0.90 2.83
CA TYR A 48 -2.91 2.02 3.59
C TYR A 48 -1.81 3.02 3.88
N GLU A 49 -2.07 4.32 3.72
CA GLU A 49 -1.15 5.40 4.14
C GLU A 49 -1.30 5.68 5.63
N VAL A 50 -0.20 5.94 6.30
CA VAL A 50 -0.16 6.30 7.72
C VAL A 50 -0.31 7.82 7.84
N LEU A 51 -1.38 8.26 8.51
CA LEU A 51 -1.69 9.68 8.67
C LEU A 51 -1.13 10.27 9.97
N ASP A 52 -1.11 9.48 11.04
CA ASP A 52 -0.68 9.91 12.38
C ASP A 52 -0.16 8.70 13.14
N VAL A 53 0.91 8.89 13.91
CA VAL A 53 1.51 7.86 14.78
C VAL A 53 1.47 8.37 16.22
N ASP A 54 0.61 7.78 17.07
CA ASP A 54 0.53 8.19 18.47
C ASP A 54 1.61 7.48 19.32
N ASP A 55 2.76 8.14 19.41
CA ASP A 55 3.91 7.68 20.20
C ASP A 55 3.61 7.59 21.71
N ARG A 56 2.51 8.18 22.20
CA ARG A 56 2.21 8.23 23.64
C ARG A 56 1.76 6.89 24.21
N TYR A 57 1.23 6.00 23.37
CA TYR A 57 0.80 4.66 23.76
C TYR A 57 1.45 3.56 22.91
N GLY A 58 2.26 3.89 21.91
CA GLY A 58 3.11 2.95 21.14
C GLY A 58 2.36 1.90 20.31
N GLU A 59 1.03 1.90 20.39
CA GLU A 59 0.19 0.81 19.90
C GLU A 59 -0.84 1.24 18.88
N TYR A 60 -1.08 2.55 18.65
CA TYR A 60 -2.13 3.03 17.76
C TYR A 60 -1.63 4.06 16.75
N PHE A 61 -2.14 3.98 15.53
CA PHE A 61 -1.92 4.95 14.47
C PHE A 61 -3.17 5.05 13.59
N ILE A 62 -3.32 6.18 12.91
CA ILE A 62 -4.42 6.41 11.96
C ILE A 62 -3.89 6.06 10.57
N ILE A 63 -4.65 5.24 9.84
CA ILE A 63 -4.34 4.92 8.44
C ILE A 63 -5.50 5.23 7.51
N GLN A 64 -5.20 5.45 6.24
CA GLN A 64 -6.19 5.76 5.21
C GLN A 64 -6.07 4.80 4.01
N ASP A 65 -7.21 4.34 3.47
CA ASP A 65 -7.22 3.58 2.22
C ASP A 65 -7.14 4.49 0.98
N ASN A 66 -6.96 3.89 -0.20
CA ASN A 66 -6.90 4.63 -1.47
C ASN A 66 -8.25 5.29 -1.88
N ASN A 67 -9.31 5.16 -1.05
CA ASN A 67 -10.59 5.83 -1.25
C ASN A 67 -10.80 6.99 -0.27
N GLY A 68 -9.78 7.33 0.55
CA GLY A 68 -9.87 8.39 1.54
C GLY A 68 -10.64 8.01 2.81
N ARG A 69 -10.78 6.71 3.12
CA ARG A 69 -11.42 6.25 4.36
C ARG A 69 -10.37 6.05 5.44
N ASP A 70 -10.65 6.63 6.61
CA ASP A 70 -9.76 6.56 7.76
C ASP A 70 -10.08 5.38 8.68
N TYR A 71 -9.04 4.83 9.28
CA TYR A 71 -9.10 3.68 10.15
C TYR A 71 -8.17 3.87 11.34
N ASN A 72 -8.67 3.52 12.52
CA ASN A 72 -7.81 3.32 13.68
C ASN A 72 -7.16 1.95 13.57
N ALA A 73 -5.84 1.95 13.58
CA ALA A 73 -5.03 0.78 13.41
C ALA A 73 -4.16 0.57 14.64
N VAL A 74 -3.86 -0.71 14.93
CA VAL A 74 -2.90 -1.07 15.97
C VAL A 74 -1.57 -1.50 15.38
N ASN A 75 -0.53 -1.35 16.19
CA ASN A 75 0.82 -1.84 15.92
C ASN A 75 0.91 -3.36 16.00
N ASP A 76 0.20 -4.02 15.08
CA ASP A 76 0.21 -5.45 14.84
C ASP A 76 1.19 -5.77 13.69
N SER A 77 1.33 -7.04 13.30
CA SER A 77 2.32 -7.39 12.27
C SER A 77 1.87 -6.97 10.86
N PHE A 78 2.39 -5.84 10.41
CA PHE A 78 2.26 -5.34 9.05
C PHE A 78 3.61 -5.33 8.31
N THR A 79 3.53 -5.21 6.99
CA THR A 79 4.68 -4.90 6.13
C THR A 79 4.71 -3.41 5.83
N ILE A 80 5.86 -2.76 6.05
CA ILE A 80 6.06 -1.33 5.76
C ILE A 80 6.53 -1.13 4.32
N PHE A 81 6.02 -0.09 3.70
CA PHE A 81 6.41 0.41 2.39
C PHE A 81 6.75 1.90 2.50
N LYS A 82 7.99 2.28 2.17
CA LYS A 82 8.43 3.68 2.19
C LYS A 82 8.32 4.30 0.80
N ARG A 83 7.95 5.59 0.74
CA ARG A 83 7.86 6.32 -0.53
C ARG A 83 9.22 6.36 -1.24
N VAL A 84 9.20 6.11 -2.54
CA VAL A 84 10.40 6.14 -3.39
C VAL A 84 10.42 7.43 -4.19
N LYS A 85 11.57 8.12 -4.18
CA LYS A 85 11.81 9.22 -5.13
C LYS A 85 12.11 8.62 -6.50
N LEU A 86 11.19 8.77 -7.46
CA LEU A 86 11.36 8.25 -8.82
C LEU A 86 12.65 8.76 -9.49
N ARG A 87 12.98 10.04 -9.25
CA ARG A 87 14.21 10.63 -9.77
C ARG A 87 15.43 9.99 -9.09
N GLY A 88 16.03 9.02 -9.77
CA GLY A 88 17.20 8.28 -9.29
C GLY A 88 16.94 6.81 -8.95
N ASP A 89 15.72 6.31 -9.16
CA ASP A 89 15.37 4.90 -8.89
C ASP A 89 14.85 4.20 -10.16
N PRO A 90 15.75 3.63 -10.99
CA PRO A 90 15.38 2.95 -12.23
C PRO A 90 14.41 1.78 -12.03
N GLU A 91 14.48 1.08 -10.90
CA GLU A 91 13.59 -0.05 -10.60
C GLU A 91 12.16 0.41 -10.34
N ALA A 92 11.99 1.50 -9.58
CA ALA A 92 10.67 2.09 -9.35
C ALA A 92 10.06 2.63 -10.66
N ILE A 93 10.88 3.21 -11.54
CA ILE A 93 10.45 3.64 -12.87
C ILE A 93 10.03 2.43 -13.71
N ALA A 94 10.83 1.36 -13.72
CA ALA A 94 10.51 0.13 -14.47
C ALA A 94 9.18 -0.48 -13.98
N PHE A 95 8.98 -0.55 -12.65
CA PHE A 95 7.74 -1.01 -12.04
C PHE A 95 6.51 -0.22 -12.54
N LEU A 96 6.58 1.11 -12.53
CA LEU A 96 5.48 1.95 -13.04
C LEU A 96 5.21 1.71 -14.52
N LEU A 97 6.27 1.66 -15.34
CA LEU A 97 6.13 1.44 -16.77
C LEU A 97 5.47 0.09 -17.07
N ASP A 98 5.87 -0.97 -16.39
CA ASP A 98 5.32 -2.30 -16.60
C ASP A 98 3.85 -2.37 -16.15
N LYS A 99 3.51 -1.73 -15.03
CA LYS A 99 2.12 -1.62 -14.57
C LYS A 99 1.25 -0.88 -15.59
N ARG A 100 1.69 0.28 -16.07
CA ARG A 100 0.94 1.07 -17.07
C ARG A 100 0.79 0.33 -18.40
N LYS A 101 1.83 -0.38 -18.88
CA LYS A 101 1.71 -1.23 -20.07
C LYS A 101 0.64 -2.31 -19.91
N ALA A 102 0.59 -2.96 -18.73
CA ALA A 102 -0.43 -3.97 -18.44
C ALA A 102 -1.85 -3.38 -18.41
N GLU A 103 -2.02 -2.18 -17.84
CA GLU A 103 -3.29 -1.45 -17.84
C GLU A 103 -3.73 -1.08 -19.26
N VAL A 104 -2.84 -0.53 -20.08
CA VAL A 104 -3.11 -0.22 -21.50
C VAL A 104 -3.50 -1.48 -22.26
N THR A 105 -2.74 -2.57 -22.13
CA THR A 105 -3.04 -3.85 -22.77
C THR A 105 -4.42 -4.38 -22.39
N LYS A 106 -4.83 -4.20 -21.13
CA LYS A 106 -6.17 -4.59 -20.67
C LYS A 106 -7.26 -3.73 -21.32
N LEU A 107 -7.04 -2.41 -21.40
CA LEU A 107 -7.98 -1.49 -22.03
C LEU A 107 -8.13 -1.76 -23.54
N GLU A 108 -7.04 -2.03 -24.24
CA GLU A 108 -7.06 -2.41 -25.67
C GLU A 108 -7.89 -3.68 -25.90
N LYS A 109 -7.73 -4.70 -25.04
CA LYS A 109 -8.55 -5.92 -25.10
C LYS A 109 -10.04 -5.65 -24.86
N MET A 110 -10.35 -4.77 -23.91
CA MET A 110 -11.74 -4.37 -23.63
C MET A 110 -12.33 -3.64 -24.83
N LEU A 111 -11.60 -2.69 -25.43
CA LEU A 111 -12.03 -1.97 -26.63
C LEU A 111 -12.32 -2.93 -27.78
N ALA A 112 -11.39 -3.84 -28.09
CA ALA A 112 -11.55 -4.82 -29.16
C ALA A 112 -12.72 -5.80 -28.93
N SER A 113 -13.15 -5.99 -27.68
CA SER A 113 -14.32 -6.82 -27.34
C SER A 113 -15.66 -6.09 -27.53
N LEU A 114 -15.66 -4.76 -27.50
CA LEU A 114 -16.85 -3.93 -27.71
C LEU A 114 -17.09 -3.62 -29.21
N GLU A 115 -16.03 -3.67 -30.02
CA GLU A 115 -16.08 -3.45 -31.46
C GLU A 115 -16.46 -4.71 -32.28
N ARG A 116 -16.72 -5.84 -31.62
CA ARG A 116 -17.18 -7.11 -32.21
C ARG A 116 -18.66 -7.35 -31.92
#